data_AF-A0A5N8ZDL6-F1
#
_entry.id   AF-A0A5N8ZDL6-F1
#
_cell.length_a   1.000
_cell.length_b   1.000
_cell.length_c   1.000
_cell.angle_alpha   90.00
_cell.angle_beta   90.00
_cell.angle_gamma   90.00
#
_symmetry.space_group_name_H-M   'P 1'
#
loop_
_entity.id
_entity.type
_entity.pdbx_description
1 polymer ?
#
loop_
_entity_poly.entity_id
_entity_poly.type
_entity_poly.pdbx_seq_one_letter_code
_entity_poly.pdbx_strand_id
1 'polypeptide(L)' 'MKNSLLLRDFRLFDPSEKLDKISDILIEDGKITKIDEFIDISNVEIIQGN' A
#
# COMPACT_ATOMS: atom_id res chain seq x y z
N MET A 1 -15.94 10.95 3.70
CA MET A 1 -15.05 10.25 2.77
C MET A 1 -14.26 9.25 3.59
N LYS A 2 -14.19 7.97 3.20
CA LYS A 2 -13.32 7.01 3.87
C LYS A 2 -11.89 7.51 3.76
N ASN A 3 -11.18 7.55 4.87
CA ASN A 3 -9.79 8.02 4.86
C ASN A 3 -8.94 6.91 4.24
N SER A 4 -8.52 7.12 3.00
CA SER A 4 -7.87 6.10 2.16
C SER A 4 -6.54 6.64 1.64
N LEU A 5 -5.48 5.88 1.86
CA LEU A 5 -4.11 6.21 1.49
C LEU A 5 -3.51 5.04 0.70
N LEU A 6 -2.97 5.35 -0.48
CA LEU A 6 -2.15 4.42 -1.26
C LEU A 6 -0.68 4.78 -1.09
N LEU A 7 0.09 3.86 -0.51
CA LEU A 7 1.54 3.89 -0.57
C LEU A 7 1.95 3.15 -1.84
N ARG A 8 2.43 3.88 -2.85
CA ARG A 8 2.78 3.31 -4.16
C ARG A 8 4.28 3.06 -4.25
N ASP A 9 4.68 1.90 -4.79
CA ASP A 9 6.08 1.57 -5.09
C ASP A 9 7.01 1.60 -3.87
N PHE A 10 6.61 0.97 -2.77
CA PHE A 10 7.42 0.83 -1.56
C PHE A 10 8.01 -0.57 -1.43
N ARG A 11 9.25 -0.66 -0.94
CA ARG A 11 9.80 -1.94 -0.46
C ARG A 11 9.12 -2.32 0.85
N LEU A 12 8.23 -3.30 0.80
CA LEU A 12 7.74 -3.98 1.99
C LEU A 12 8.77 -5.00 2.45
N PHE A 13 9.13 -4.89 3.73
CA PHE A 13 9.95 -5.85 4.43
C PHE A 13 9.19 -6.28 5.69
N ASP A 14 8.59 -7.46 5.65
CA ASP A 14 7.87 -8.09 6.76
C ASP A 14 8.42 -9.50 7.02
N PRO A 15 9.34 -9.66 7.97
CA PRO A 15 9.91 -10.96 8.33
C PRO A 15 8.89 -11.96 8.87
N SER A 16 7.78 -11.51 9.46
CA SER A 16 6.77 -12.41 10.04
C SER A 16 6.04 -13.21 8.96
N GLU A 17 5.89 -12.59 7.78
CA GLU A 17 5.29 -13.17 6.58
C GLU A 17 6.34 -13.59 5.53
N LYS A 18 7.64 -13.51 5.86
CA LYS A 18 8.77 -13.77 4.95
C LYS A 18 8.68 -12.96 3.64
N LEU A 19 8.24 -11.71 3.75
CA LEU A 19 7.99 -10.82 2.63
C LEU A 19 9.12 -9.79 2.51
N ASP A 20 9.75 -9.73 1.33
CA ASP A 20 10.74 -8.72 0.95
C ASP A 20 10.56 -8.42 -0.54
N LYS A 21 9.71 -7.44 -0.84
CA LYS A 21 9.37 -7.07 -2.23
C LYS A 21 8.93 -5.62 -2.34
N ILE A 22 9.03 -5.08 -3.54
CA ILE A 22 8.42 -3.80 -3.88
C ILE A 22 6.94 -4.04 -4.23
N SER A 23 6.03 -3.27 -3.64
CA SER A 23 4.59 -3.38 -3.86
C SER A 23 3.87 -2.11 -3.42
N ASP A 24 2.63 -1.98 -3.87
CA ASP A 24 1.66 -1.00 -3.40
C ASP A 24 0.96 -1.49 -2.11
N ILE A 25 0.61 -0.55 -1.23
CA ILE A 25 -0.16 -0.80 0.00
C ILE A 25 -1.36 0.13 0.04
N LEU A 26 -2.56 -0.44 0.10
CA LEU A 26 -3.79 0.31 0.35
C LEU A 26 -4.11 0.27 1.85
N ILE A 27 -4.26 1.46 2.43
CA ILE A 27 -4.68 1.67 3.80
C ILE A 27 -6.06 2.34 3.77
N GLU A 28 -7.05 1.69 4.36
CA GLU A 28 -8.40 2.23 4.54
C GLU A 28 -8.75 2.24 6.02
N ASP A 29 -9.23 3.39 6.51
CA ASP A 29 -9.66 3.57 7.91
C ASP A 29 -8.56 3.12 8.92
N GLY A 30 -7.30 3.40 8.59
CA GLY A 30 -6.12 3.10 9.42
C GLY A 30 -5.67 1.63 9.39
N LYS A 31 -6.21 0.80 8.50
CA LYS A 31 -5.84 -0.62 8.37
C LYS A 31 -5.35 -0.93 6.96
N ILE A 32 -4.36 -1.82 6.85
CA ILE A 32 -3.96 -2.38 5.56
C ILE A 32 -5.09 -3.26 5.05
N THR A 33 -5.66 -2.93 3.90
CA THR A 33 -6.74 -3.71 3.27
C THR A 33 -6.28 -4.45 2.03
N LYS A 34 -5.19 -4.00 1.38
CA LYS A 34 -4.59 -4.67 0.23
C LYS A 34 -3.09 -4.43 0.14
N ILE A 35 -2.35 -5.46 -0.26
CA ILE A 35 -0.96 -5.38 -0.73
C ILE A 35 -0.92 -6.06 -2.10
N ASP A 36 -0.42 -5.36 -3.11
CA ASP A 36 -0.36 -5.87 -4.50
C ASP A 36 0.78 -5.19 -5.26
N GLU A 37 1.26 -5.77 -6.36
CA GLU A 37 2.31 -5.14 -7.18
C GLU A 37 1.80 -3.89 -7.91
N PHE A 38 0.51 -3.83 -8.20
CA PHE A 38 -0.14 -2.68 -8.82
C PHE A 38 -1.58 -2.57 -8.30
N ILE A 39 -1.91 -1.42 -7.69
CA ILE A 39 -3.29 -1.12 -7.26
C ILE A 39 -3.85 0.00 -8.15
N ASP A 40 -4.84 -0.37 -8.97
CA ASP A 40 -5.65 0.57 -9.76
C ASP A 40 -6.82 1.08 -8.91
N ILE A 41 -6.71 2.33 -8.45
CA ILE A 41 -7.72 3.00 -7.63
C ILE A 41 -7.67 4.51 -7.84
N SER A 42 -8.81 5.17 -7.67
CA SER A 42 -8.97 6.62 -7.80
C SER A 42 -9.51 7.24 -6.51
N ASN A 43 -9.40 8.57 -6.39
CA ASN A 43 -9.90 9.34 -5.24
C ASN A 43 -9.27 8.94 -3.88
N VAL A 44 -8.01 8.53 -3.88
CA VAL A 44 -7.22 8.27 -2.68
C VAL A 44 -6.03 9.21 -2.63
N GLU A 45 -5.55 9.52 -1.43
CA GLU A 45 -4.25 10.17 -1.29
C GLU A 45 -3.16 9.18 -1.71
N ILE A 46 -2.17 9.64 -2.48
CA ILE A 46 -1.05 8.81 -2.93
C ILE A 46 0.23 9.38 -2.36
N ILE A 47 0.98 8.55 -1.64
CA ILE A 47 2.39 8.79 -1.33
C ILE A 47 3.21 7.89 -2.24
N GLN A 48 4.13 8.49 -2.99
CA GLN A 48 4.97 7.81 -3.96
C GLN A 48 6.30 7.42 -3.31
N GLY A 49 6.63 6.13 -3.38
CA GLY A 49 7.94 5.55 -3.07
C GLY A 49 8.96 5.83 -4.17
N ASN A 50 10.21 5.44 -3.91
CA ASN A 50 11.41 5.90 -4.62
C ASN A 50 12.17 4.77 -5.30
#